data_AF-A0A443QNR6-F1
#
_entry.id   AF-A0A443QNR6-F1
#
_cell.length_a   1.000
_cell.length_b   1.000
_cell.length_c   1.000
_cell.angle_alpha   90.00
_cell.angle_beta   90.00
_cell.angle_gamma   90.00
#
_symmetry.space_group_name_H-M   'P 1'
#
loop_
_entity.id
_entity.type
_entity.pdbx_description
1 polymer ?
#
loop_
_entity_poly.entity_id
_entity_poly.type
_entity_poly.pdbx_seq_one_letter_code
_entity_poly.pdbx_strand_id
1 'polypeptide(L)'
;MKYSFVEIVDSVLKSKIPFEIKHSSFPSALFEVLKSNETKVVLVDCDSGREWTAKQLFDAIITLSVRFLEYEISKGDVVACFCTNSDYHLIAMLSL
;
A
#
# COMPACT_ATOMS: atom_id res chain seq x y z
N MET A 1 -2.85 5.21 36.25
CA MET A 1 -3.28 4.29 35.16
C MET A 1 -2.07 3.42 34.82
N LYS A 2 -2.07 2.12 35.15
CA LYS A 2 -0.97 1.20 34.77
C LYS A 2 -1.17 0.86 33.28
N TYR A 3 -0.29 1.33 32.41
CA TYR A 3 -0.31 0.93 31.00
C TYR A 3 0.03 -0.56 30.90
N SER A 4 -0.97 -1.42 30.68
CA SER A 4 -0.84 -2.89 30.70
C SER A 4 -0.05 -3.46 29.52
N PHE A 5 0.16 -2.67 28.47
CA PHE A 5 0.73 -3.08 27.18
C PHE A 5 2.17 -2.60 26.96
N VAL A 6 2.78 -1.92 27.95
CA VAL A 6 4.19 -1.49 27.88
C VAL A 6 4.98 -1.94 29.11
N GLU A 7 6.28 -2.06 28.93
CA GLU A 7 7.27 -2.28 29.99
C GLU A 7 8.49 -1.40 29.79
N ILE A 8 9.19 -1.14 30.88
CA ILE A 8 10.51 -0.53 30.84
C ILE A 8 11.53 -1.67 30.92
N VAL A 9 12.33 -1.83 29.87
CA VAL A 9 13.43 -2.79 29.80
C VAL A 9 14.68 -2.01 29.42
N ASP A 10 15.72 -2.07 30.26
CA ASP A 10 16.99 -1.34 30.07
C ASP A 10 16.80 0.17 29.86
N SER A 11 15.91 0.80 30.64
CA SER A 11 15.54 2.23 30.52
C SER A 11 14.84 2.61 29.20
N VAL A 12 14.38 1.64 28.41
CA VAL A 12 13.61 1.85 27.18
C VAL A 12 12.16 1.38 27.37
N LEU A 13 11.19 2.17 26.90
CA LEU A 13 9.79 1.77 26.87
C LEU A 13 9.55 0.82 25.69
N LYS A 14 9.22 -0.45 25.98
CA LYS A 14 8.93 -1.49 24.99
C LYS A 14 7.45 -1.88 25.04
N SER A 15 6.88 -2.20 23.87
CA SER A 15 5.56 -2.82 23.77
C SER A 15 5.62 -4.28 24.22
N LYS A 16 4.64 -4.71 25.00
CA LYS A 16 4.41 -6.13 25.34
C LYS A 16 3.58 -6.87 24.28
N ILE A 17 3.02 -6.14 23.33
CA ILE A 17 2.18 -6.72 22.29
C ILE A 17 3.11 -7.41 21.29
N PRO A 18 3.01 -8.75 21.13
CA PRO A 18 3.78 -9.44 20.11
C PRO A 18 3.38 -8.91 18.74
N PHE A 19 4.38 -8.58 17.94
CA PHE A 19 4.20 -8.11 16.58
C PHE A 19 4.96 -9.03 15.63
N GLU A 20 4.24 -9.62 14.69
CA GLU A 20 4.80 -10.49 13.66
C GLU A 20 4.53 -9.88 12.29
N ILE A 21 5.59 -9.75 11.49
CA ILE A 21 5.48 -9.36 10.09
C ILE A 21 5.14 -10.62 9.29
N LYS A 22 3.88 -10.71 8.84
CA LYS A 22 3.37 -11.89 8.10
C LYS A 22 3.76 -11.92 6.62
N HIS A 23 4.20 -10.78 6.08
CA HIS A 23 4.39 -10.59 4.65
C HIS A 23 5.86 -10.30 4.34
N SER A 24 6.35 -10.86 3.23
CA SER A 24 7.72 -10.63 2.75
C SER A 24 7.88 -9.31 2.00
N SER A 25 6.78 -8.66 1.61
CA SER A 25 6.79 -7.39 0.90
C SER A 25 5.52 -6.58 1.19
N PHE A 26 5.62 -5.25 1.08
CA PHE A 26 4.47 -4.38 1.20
C PHE A 26 3.36 -4.67 0.16
N PRO A 27 3.66 -4.89 -1.14
CA PRO A 27 2.64 -5.25 -2.13
C PRO A 27 1.87 -6.52 -1.75
N SER A 28 2.53 -7.53 -1.17
CA SER A 28 1.85 -8.76 -0.76
C SER A 28 0.82 -8.53 0.35
N ALA A 29 1.15 -7.69 1.34
CA ALA A 29 0.22 -7.29 2.40
C ALA A 29 -0.96 -6.49 1.83
N LEU A 30 -0.66 -5.52 0.95
CA LEU A 30 -1.67 -4.69 0.30
C LEU A 30 -2.64 -5.53 -0.54
N PHE A 31 -2.14 -6.44 -1.37
CA PHE A 31 -2.96 -7.26 -2.24
C PHE A 31 -3.87 -8.22 -1.48
N GLU A 32 -3.43 -8.74 -0.32
CA GLU A 32 -4.31 -9.51 0.57
C GLU A 32 -5.49 -8.66 1.05
N VAL A 33 -5.23 -7.42 1.49
CA VAL A 33 -6.26 -6.52 1.98
C VAL A 33 -7.22 -6.10 0.86
N LEU A 34 -6.71 -5.75 -0.33
CA LEU A 34 -7.55 -5.34 -1.46
C LEU A 34 -8.47 -6.47 -1.93
N LYS A 35 -7.96 -7.70 -2.05
CA LYS A 35 -8.74 -8.89 -2.41
C LYS A 35 -9.79 -9.26 -1.36
N SER A 36 -9.52 -8.97 -0.08
CA SER A 36 -10.49 -9.23 0.99
C SER A 36 -11.58 -8.17 1.09
N ASN A 37 -11.48 -7.07 0.33
CA ASN A 37 -12.37 -5.91 0.45
C ASN A 37 -12.84 -5.38 -0.91
N GLU A 38 -12.94 -6.24 -1.93
CA GLU A 38 -13.12 -5.85 -3.35
C GLU A 38 -14.15 -4.76 -3.63
N THR A 39 -15.29 -4.76 -2.92
CA THR A 39 -16.40 -3.82 -3.15
C THR A 39 -16.30 -2.52 -2.37
N LYS A 40 -15.37 -2.42 -1.39
CA LYS A 40 -15.23 -1.21 -0.57
C LYS A 40 -14.52 -0.12 -1.34
N VAL A 41 -14.99 1.11 -1.21
CA VAL A 41 -14.26 2.31 -1.67
C VAL A 41 -13.05 2.51 -0.77
N VAL A 42 -11.85 2.58 -1.36
CA VAL A 42 -10.56 2.68 -0.65
C VAL A 42 -9.75 3.90 -1.05
N LEU A 43 -10.10 4.54 -2.17
CA LEU A 43 -9.46 5.75 -2.66
C LEU A 43 -10.53 6.66 -3.24
N VAL A 44 -10.45 7.93 -2.87
CA VAL A 44 -11.31 8.99 -3.40
C VAL A 44 -10.40 10.12 -3.87
N ASP A 45 -10.50 10.47 -5.14
CA ASP A 45 -9.91 11.70 -5.65
C ASP A 45 -10.88 12.85 -5.39
N CYS A 46 -10.52 13.74 -4.45
CA CYS A 46 -11.40 14.80 -3.99
C CYS A 46 -11.74 15.81 -5.10
N ASP A 47 -10.80 16.06 -6.02
CA ASP A 47 -10.99 17.10 -7.04
C ASP A 47 -11.96 16.63 -8.13
N SER A 48 -11.85 15.37 -8.58
CA SER A 48 -12.78 14.80 -9.57
C SER A 48 -14.02 14.14 -8.96
N GLY A 49 -14.02 13.87 -7.66
CA GLY A 49 -15.03 13.06 -6.97
C GLY A 49 -14.98 11.57 -7.36
N ARG A 50 -13.93 11.12 -8.06
CA ARG A 50 -13.82 9.72 -8.49
C ARG A 50 -13.55 8.83 -7.28
N GLU A 51 -14.37 7.81 -7.15
CA GLU A 51 -14.19 6.76 -6.16
C GLU A 51 -13.63 5.50 -6.82
N TRP A 52 -12.72 4.85 -6.10
CA TRP A 52 -12.11 3.58 -6.51
C TRP A 52 -12.44 2.53 -5.46
N THR A 53 -13.13 1.47 -5.90
CA THR A 53 -13.24 0.25 -5.09
C THR A 53 -11.89 -0.44 -4.99
N ALA A 54 -11.71 -1.28 -3.96
CA ALA A 54 -10.48 -2.05 -3.79
C ALA A 54 -10.16 -2.91 -5.02
N LYS A 55 -11.20 -3.46 -5.67
CA LYS A 55 -11.05 -4.19 -6.92
C LYS A 55 -10.56 -3.30 -8.06
N GLN A 56 -11.17 -2.13 -8.26
CA GLN A 56 -10.75 -1.21 -9.33
C GLN A 56 -9.32 -0.73 -9.12
N LEU A 57 -8.94 -0.42 -7.88
CA LEU A 57 -7.58 -0.03 -7.54
C LEU A 57 -6.60 -1.19 -7.80
N PHE A 58 -6.92 -2.41 -7.36
CA PHE A 58 -6.11 -3.60 -7.62
C PHE A 58 -5.91 -3.84 -9.13
N ASP A 59 -6.99 -3.81 -9.91
CA ASP A 59 -6.94 -4.02 -11.36
C ASP A 59 -6.09 -2.95 -12.05
N ALA A 60 -6.18 -1.68 -11.62
CA ALA A 60 -5.34 -0.59 -12.14
C ALA A 60 -3.86 -0.76 -11.79
N ILE A 61 -3.55 -1.15 -10.54
CA ILE A 61 -2.18 -1.41 -10.11
C ILE A 61 -1.54 -2.51 -10.98
N ILE A 62 -2.24 -3.65 -11.11
CA ILE A 62 -1.76 -4.79 -11.91
C ILE A 62 -1.61 -4.40 -13.37
N THR A 63 -2.57 -3.66 -13.94
CA THR A 63 -2.50 -3.20 -15.33
C THR A 63 -1.25 -2.38 -15.58
N LEU A 64 -0.96 -1.40 -14.73
CA LEU A 64 0.24 -0.57 -14.88
C LEU A 64 1.53 -1.35 -14.63
N SER A 65 1.55 -2.27 -13.65
CA SER A 65 2.70 -3.15 -13.43
C SER A 65 3.01 -4.02 -14.66
N VAL A 66 1.98 -4.56 -15.33
CA VAL A 66 2.16 -5.31 -16.58
C VAL A 66 2.72 -4.41 -17.69
N ARG A 67 2.26 -3.16 -17.80
CA ARG A 67 2.84 -2.20 -18.75
C ARG A 67 4.31 -1.91 -18.47
N PHE A 68 4.72 -1.79 -17.20
CA PHE A 68 6.13 -1.64 -16.86
C PHE A 68 6.97 -2.83 -17.34
N LEU A 69 6.47 -4.06 -17.18
CA LEU A 69 7.13 -5.25 -17.69
C LEU A 69 7.22 -5.25 -19.23
N GLU A 70 6.17 -4.80 -19.92
CA GLU A 70 6.18 -4.64 -21.39
C GLU A 70 7.17 -3.58 -21.88
N TYR A 71 7.47 -2.57 -21.04
CA TYR A 71 8.51 -1.57 -21.28
C TYR A 71 9.90 -1.98 -20.78
N GLU A 72 10.08 -3.25 -20.43
CA GLU A 72 11.35 -3.82 -19.95
C GLU A 72 11.86 -3.17 -18.65
N ILE A 73 10.96 -2.53 -17.88
CA ILE A 73 11.28 -2.00 -16.55
C ILE A 73 11.27 -3.17 -15.56
N SER A 74 12.35 -3.28 -14.80
CA SER A 74 12.65 -4.43 -13.96
C SER A 74 13.09 -4.03 -12.55
N LYS A 75 13.22 -5.02 -11.67
CA LYS A 75 13.69 -4.78 -10.30
C LYS A 75 15.10 -4.20 -10.32
N GLY A 76 15.25 -3.03 -9.71
CA GLY A 76 16.51 -2.30 -9.64
C GLY A 76 16.50 -1.05 -10.52
N ASP A 77 15.59 -0.98 -11.48
CA ASP A 77 15.32 0.25 -12.22
C ASP A 77 14.61 1.26 -11.34
N VAL A 78 14.82 2.54 -11.64
CA VAL A 78 14.25 3.65 -10.89
C VAL A 78 13.21 4.34 -11.77
N VAL A 79 11.97 4.39 -11.28
CA VAL A 79 10.88 5.12 -11.92
C VAL A 79 10.55 6.35 -11.07
N ALA A 80 10.47 7.51 -11.72
CA ALA A 80 10.06 8.75 -11.09
C ALA A 80 8.67 9.16 -11.59
N CYS A 81 7.81 9.61 -10.68
CA CYS A 81 6.51 10.15 -11.01
C CYS A 81 6.45 11.62 -10.58
N PHE A 82 6.08 12.51 -11.51
CA PHE A 82 5.82 13.92 -11.23
C PHE A 82 4.37 14.24 -11.55
N CYS A 83 3.56 14.36 -10.50
CA CYS A 83 2.13 14.66 -10.62
C CYS A 83 1.63 15.40 -9.36
N THR A 84 0.47 16.05 -9.49
CA THR A 84 -0.26 16.59 -8.35
C THR A 84 -0.86 15.47 -7.51
N ASN A 85 -1.31 15.78 -6.29
CA ASN A 85 -2.04 14.82 -5.47
C ASN A 85 -3.30 14.35 -6.21
N SER A 86 -3.28 13.13 -6.71
CA SER A 86 -4.29 12.52 -7.57
C SER A 86 -4.30 11.01 -7.38
N ASP A 87 -5.35 10.35 -7.85
CA ASP A 87 -5.43 8.89 -7.90
C ASP A 87 -4.26 8.26 -8.68
N TYR A 88 -3.82 8.91 -9.77
CA TYR A 88 -2.68 8.48 -10.57
C TYR A 88 -1.38 8.38 -9.78
N HIS A 89 -1.15 9.30 -8.84
CA HIS A 89 0.06 9.28 -8.00
C HIS A 89 0.14 7.99 -7.20
N LEU A 90 -0.96 7.63 -6.51
CA LEU A 90 -1.02 6.44 -5.69
C LEU A 90 -0.93 5.17 -6.54
N ILE A 91 -1.66 5.11 -7.66
CA ILE A 91 -1.62 3.95 -8.57
C ILE A 91 -0.20 3.73 -9.08
N ALA A 92 0.50 4.77 -9.54
CA ALA A 92 1.88 4.66 -10.01
C ALA A 92 2.84 4.17 -8.92
N MET A 93 2.72 4.68 -7.69
CA MET A 93 3.57 4.28 -6.57
C MET A 93 3.37 2.81 -6.19
N LEU A 94 2.15 2.29 -6.31
CA LEU A 94 1.80 0.92 -5.91
C LEU A 94 2.09 -0.13 -7.01
N SER A 95 2.35 0.31 -8.24
CA SER A 95 2.64 -0.55 -9.39
C SER A 95 4.11 -0.91 -9.58
N LEU A 96 5.01 -0.29 -8.80
CA LEU A 96 6.47 -0.45 -8.87
C LEU A 96 7.00 -1.52 -7.91
#